data_AF-A0A2I9D280-F1
#
_entry.id   AF-A0A2I9D280-F1
#
_cell.length_a   1.000
_cell.length_b   1.000
_cell.length_c   1.000
_cell.angle_alpha   90.00
_cell.angle_beta   90.00
_cell.angle_gamma   90.00
#
_symmetry.space_group_name_H-M   'P 1'
#
loop_
_entity.id
_entity.type
_entity.pdbx_description
1 polymer ?
#
loop_
_entity_poly.entity_id
_entity_poly.type
_entity_poly.pdbx_seq_one_letter_code
_entity_poly.pdbx_strand_id
1 'polypeptide(L)'
;MDVLRLIHGYQFGTALALLFPTPYALATLVLFLWSLGPAIKRQVRTGFLVWLRLTWGLTLIPVVTGVILAVGGGKVPSAVNVGGGLTRYGLPYDPSRDWEHWMYSALCLISLYVIEVLVKGRLIRHQTGLRYLPVATLFLYGCAYMVGRVAVFPGSTPGT
;
A
#
# COMPACT_ATOMS: atom_id res chain seq x y z
N MET A 1 4.69 19.87 -10.64
CA MET A 1 5.12 18.65 -9.91
C MET A 1 4.59 18.60 -8.49
N ASP A 2 4.30 19.73 -7.84
CA ASP A 2 3.94 19.76 -6.42
C ASP A 2 2.58 19.14 -6.09
N VAL A 3 1.58 19.32 -6.96
CA VAL A 3 0.28 18.65 -6.80
C VAL A 3 0.42 17.12 -6.86
N LEU A 4 1.25 16.58 -7.76
CA LEU A 4 1.51 15.14 -7.84
C LEU A 4 2.20 14.63 -6.56
N ARG A 5 3.18 15.38 -6.04
CA ARG A 5 3.86 15.06 -4.78
C ARG A 5 2.90 15.11 -3.58
N LEU A 6 1.96 16.05 -3.57
CA LEU A 6 0.93 16.17 -2.53
C LEU A 6 -0.01 14.96 -2.55
N ILE A 7 -0.50 14.58 -3.73
CA ILE A 7 -1.41 13.43 -3.90
C ILE A 7 -0.68 12.13 -3.56
N HIS A 8 0.54 11.94 -4.08
CA HIS A 8 1.33 10.72 -3.86
C HIS A 8 1.77 10.58 -2.40
N GLY A 9 2.22 11.67 -1.79
CA GLY A 9 2.78 11.71 -0.44
C GLY A 9 1.76 11.96 0.67
N TYR A 10 0.45 11.83 0.39
CA TYR A 10 -0.57 12.10 1.40
C TYR A 10 -0.53 11.06 2.52
N GLN A 11 -0.31 11.54 3.74
CA GLN A 11 -0.24 10.75 4.97
C GLN A 11 -1.14 11.38 6.03
N PHE A 12 -1.60 10.57 6.99
CA PHE A 12 -2.30 11.11 8.14
C PHE A 12 -1.29 11.82 9.07
N GLY A 13 -1.58 13.06 9.45
CA GLY A 13 -0.76 13.84 10.40
C GLY A 13 -1.12 13.62 11.87
N THR A 14 -1.83 12.53 12.20
CA THR A 14 -2.34 12.24 13.54
C THR A 14 -1.84 10.89 14.04
N ALA A 15 -2.09 10.55 15.31
CA ALA A 15 -1.75 9.24 15.88
C ALA A 15 -2.33 8.04 15.10
N LEU A 16 -3.36 8.27 14.26
CA LEU A 16 -3.90 7.27 13.35
C LEU A 16 -2.86 6.72 12.36
N ALA A 17 -1.82 7.51 12.04
CA ALA A 17 -0.73 7.10 11.16
C ALA A 17 0.07 5.90 11.70
N LEU A 18 0.01 5.63 13.01
CA LEU A 18 0.65 4.47 13.63
C LEU A 18 -0.01 3.15 13.21
N LEU A 19 -1.32 3.19 12.90
CA LEU A 19 -2.08 2.02 12.47
C LEU A 19 -2.23 2.00 10.95
N PHE A 20 -2.50 3.14 10.33
CA PHE A 20 -2.66 3.24 8.89
C PHE A 20 -2.02 4.56 8.42
N PRO A 21 -0.78 4.54 7.90
CA PRO A 21 -0.05 5.77 7.59
C PRO A 21 -0.68 6.58 6.45
N THR A 22 -1.49 5.94 5.60
CA THR A 22 -2.13 6.54 4.42
C THR A 22 -3.61 6.15 4.32
N PRO A 23 -4.44 6.92 3.60
CA PRO A 23 -5.83 6.53 3.30
C PRO A 23 -5.92 5.18 2.60
N TYR A 24 -4.91 4.86 1.79
CA TYR A 24 -4.77 3.55 1.16
C TYR A 24 -4.61 2.44 2.20
N ALA A 25 -3.69 2.58 3.17
CA ALA A 25 -3.51 1.62 4.25
C ALA A 25 -4.81 1.42 5.06
N LEU A 26 -5.54 2.50 5.34
CA LEU A 26 -6.85 2.43 5.99
C LEU A 26 -7.86 1.61 5.17
N ALA A 27 -7.96 1.86 3.86
CA ALA A 27 -8.87 1.13 2.99
C ALA A 27 -8.55 -0.37 2.95
N THR A 28 -7.26 -0.74 2.94
CA THR A 28 -6.83 -2.15 3.00
C THR A 28 -7.10 -2.80 4.36
N LEU A 29 -6.98 -2.05 5.46
CA LEU A 29 -7.36 -2.53 6.79
C LEU A 29 -8.86 -2.84 6.87
N VAL A 30 -9.71 -1.93 6.38
CA VAL A 30 -11.15 -2.16 6.30
C VAL A 30 -11.46 -3.35 5.40
N LEU A 31 -10.78 -3.48 4.25
CA LEU A 31 -10.95 -4.62 3.35
C LEU A 31 -10.58 -5.94 4.05
N PHE A 32 -9.50 -5.95 4.84
CA PHE A 32 -9.11 -7.10 5.65
C PHE A 32 -10.19 -7.48 6.68
N LEU A 33 -10.66 -6.54 7.48
CA LEU A 33 -11.72 -6.81 8.46
C LEU A 33 -13.00 -7.30 7.76
N TRP A 34 -13.35 -6.70 6.63
CA TRP A 34 -14.55 -7.08 5.88
C TRP A 34 -14.42 -8.43 5.16
N SER A 35 -13.20 -8.88 4.86
CA SER A 35 -12.93 -10.17 4.20
C SER A 35 -13.38 -11.39 5.02
N LEU A 36 -13.51 -11.23 6.35
CA LEU A 36 -14.03 -12.26 7.24
C LEU A 36 -15.47 -12.64 6.88
N GLY A 37 -16.27 -11.68 6.42
CA GLY A 37 -17.65 -11.90 5.99
C GLY A 37 -17.73 -12.93 4.85
N PRO A 38 -17.09 -12.68 3.69
CA PRO A 38 -16.99 -13.64 2.61
C PRO A 38 -16.36 -14.97 2.99
N ALA A 39 -15.33 -14.97 3.84
CA ALA A 39 -14.66 -16.20 4.28
C ALA A 39 -15.59 -17.13 5.08
N ILE A 40 -16.37 -16.56 6.00
CA ILE A 40 -17.30 -17.31 6.86
C ILE A 40 -18.56 -17.69 6.08
N LYS A 41 -19.17 -16.71 5.41
CA LYS A 41 -20.47 -16.88 4.73
C LYS A 41 -20.35 -17.52 3.35
N ARG A 42 -19.13 -17.69 2.84
CA ARG A 42 -18.81 -18.24 1.50
C ARG A 42 -19.56 -17.56 0.35
N GLN A 43 -19.82 -16.27 0.50
CA GLN A 43 -20.51 -15.45 -0.48
C GLN A 43 -19.91 -14.04 -0.48
N VAL A 44 -19.73 -13.46 -1.66
CA VAL A 44 -19.29 -12.08 -1.82
C VAL A 44 -20.51 -11.21 -2.10
N ARG A 45 -20.70 -10.16 -1.29
CA ARG A 45 -21.79 -9.19 -1.45
C ARG A 45 -21.31 -7.95 -2.19
N THR A 46 -22.25 -7.23 -2.80
CA THR A 46 -21.97 -5.99 -3.54
C THR A 46 -21.17 -4.97 -2.72
N GLY A 47 -21.45 -4.82 -1.42
CA GLY A 47 -20.68 -3.92 -0.55
C GLY A 47 -19.18 -4.23 -0.51
N PHE A 48 -18.81 -5.52 -0.43
CA PHE A 48 -17.40 -5.93 -0.47
C PHE A 48 -16.77 -5.64 -1.84
N LEU A 49 -17.52 -5.85 -2.93
CA LEU A 49 -17.05 -5.53 -4.28
C LEU A 49 -16.82 -4.03 -4.47
N VAL A 50 -17.75 -3.19 -4.02
CA VAL A 50 -17.62 -1.73 -4.08
C VAL A 50 -16.38 -1.28 -3.30
N TRP A 51 -16.18 -1.81 -2.09
CA TRP A 51 -15.00 -1.50 -1.29
C TRP A 51 -13.70 -1.94 -1.97
N LEU A 52 -13.68 -3.15 -2.56
CA LEU A 52 -12.54 -3.64 -3.34
C LEU A 52 -12.21 -2.71 -4.52
N ARG A 53 -13.21 -2.16 -5.22
CA ARG A 53 -13.00 -1.16 -6.30
C ARG A 53 -12.43 0.15 -5.76
N LEU A 54 -12.90 0.60 -4.61
CA LEU A 54 -12.35 1.77 -3.93
C LEU A 54 -10.89 1.56 -3.52
N THR A 55 -10.54 0.38 -2.97
CA THR A 55 -9.16 0.01 -2.66
C THR A 55 -8.28 -0.01 -3.91
N TRP A 56 -8.79 -0.53 -5.04
CA TRP A 56 -8.10 -0.42 -6.34
C TRP A 56 -7.81 1.04 -6.71
N GLY A 57 -8.80 1.92 -6.65
CA GLY A 57 -8.62 3.34 -6.93
C GLY A 57 -7.55 3.99 -6.04
N LEU A 58 -7.64 3.76 -4.73
CA LEU A 58 -6.67 4.27 -3.75
C LEU A 58 -5.27 3.66 -3.88
N THR A 59 -5.12 2.53 -4.58
CA THR A 59 -3.81 1.94 -4.88
C THR A 59 -3.25 2.49 -6.19
N LEU A 60 -4.08 2.56 -7.23
CA LEU A 60 -3.65 2.97 -8.56
C LEU A 60 -3.28 4.45 -8.63
N ILE A 61 -4.00 5.32 -7.91
CA ILE A 61 -3.67 6.75 -7.86
C ILE A 61 -2.21 6.98 -7.40
N PRO A 62 -1.77 6.51 -6.22
CA PRO A 62 -0.39 6.70 -5.79
C PRO A 62 0.62 5.93 -6.64
N VAL A 63 0.28 4.75 -7.18
CA VAL A 63 1.17 4.01 -8.10
C VAL A 63 1.42 4.82 -9.37
N VAL A 64 0.38 5.33 -10.02
CA VAL A 64 0.50 6.10 -11.27
C VAL A 64 1.24 7.41 -11.01
N THR A 65 0.90 8.14 -9.95
CA THR A 65 1.63 9.37 -9.61
C THR A 65 3.09 9.09 -9.24
N GLY A 66 3.37 7.96 -8.58
CA GLY A 66 4.72 7.50 -8.25
C GLY A 66 5.55 7.19 -9.50
N VAL A 67 4.98 6.47 -10.48
CA VAL A 67 5.62 6.21 -11.77
C VAL A 67 5.94 7.52 -12.51
N ILE A 68 5.00 8.46 -12.58
CA ILE A 68 5.22 9.77 -13.22
C ILE A 68 6.36 10.54 -12.52
N LEU A 69 6.38 10.54 -11.19
CA LEU A 69 7.44 11.19 -10.41
C LEU A 69 8.79 10.51 -10.64
N ALA A 70 8.84 9.19 -10.66
CA ALA A 70 10.07 8.41 -10.85
C ALA A 70 10.69 8.60 -12.25
N VAL A 71 9.85 8.64 -13.30
CA VAL A 71 10.31 9.00 -14.66
C VAL A 71 10.93 10.40 -14.68
N GLY A 72 10.42 11.32 -13.84
CA GLY A 72 11.01 12.64 -13.63
C GLY A 72 12.22 12.69 -12.69
N GLY A 73 12.79 11.55 -12.30
CA GLY A 73 13.92 11.45 -11.36
C GLY A 73 13.54 11.55 -9.88
N GLY A 74 12.25 11.54 -9.56
CA GLY A 74 11.75 11.53 -8.19
C GLY A 74 12.04 10.21 -7.48
N LYS A 75 12.35 10.31 -6.19
CA LYS A 75 12.56 9.16 -5.30
C LYS A 75 11.70 9.30 -4.06
N VAL A 76 11.52 8.20 -3.34
CA VAL A 76 10.83 8.20 -2.05
C VAL A 76 11.54 9.16 -1.07
N PRO A 77 10.82 9.96 -0.25
CA PRO A 77 11.44 11.02 0.54
C PRO A 77 12.50 10.57 1.56
N SER A 78 12.40 9.33 2.06
CA SER A 78 13.38 8.72 2.97
C SER A 78 14.70 8.36 2.28
N ALA A 79 14.73 8.27 0.95
CA ALA A 79 15.91 7.99 0.14
C ALA A 79 16.58 9.26 -0.42
N VAL A 80 16.06 10.45 -0.09
CA VAL A 80 16.54 11.73 -0.61
C VAL A 80 17.23 12.51 0.52
N ASN A 81 18.52 12.78 0.34
CA ASN A 81 19.27 13.70 1.19
C ASN A 81 18.92 15.14 0.82
N VAL A 82 18.39 15.91 1.78
CA VAL A 82 18.06 17.33 1.62
C VAL A 82 19.15 18.26 2.14
N GLY A 83 20.26 17.71 2.63
CA GLY A 83 21.39 18.41 3.24
C GLY A 83 21.84 17.76 4.54
N GLY A 84 23.14 17.78 4.83
CA GLY A 84 23.69 17.29 6.10
C GLY A 84 23.51 15.79 6.38
N GLY A 85 23.17 14.98 5.38
CA GLY A 85 22.91 13.54 5.55
C GLY A 85 21.51 13.23 6.07
N LEU A 86 20.58 14.19 6.00
CA LEU A 86 19.22 14.04 6.52
C LEU A 86 18.17 14.10 5.40
N THR A 87 17.03 13.49 5.67
CA THR A 87 15.81 13.57 4.85
C THR A 87 14.99 14.79 5.23
N ARG A 88 13.92 15.06 4.48
CA ARG A 88 12.95 16.12 4.84
C ARG A 88 12.28 15.95 6.21
N TYR A 89 12.41 14.76 6.82
CA TYR A 89 11.85 14.45 8.14
C TYR A 89 12.89 14.59 9.27
N GLY A 90 14.11 15.05 8.97
CA GLY A 90 15.19 15.15 9.96
C GLY A 90 15.77 13.79 10.38
N LEU A 91 15.44 12.72 9.66
CA LEU A 91 15.99 11.37 9.86
C LEU A 91 17.12 11.11 8.87
N PRO A 92 18.10 10.23 9.18
CA PRO A 92 19.13 9.83 8.22
C PRO A 92 18.52 9.36 6.90
N TYR A 93 19.05 9.81 5.77
CA TYR A 93 18.60 9.29 4.47
C TYR A 93 19.07 7.86 4.27
N ASP A 94 18.29 7.06 3.55
CA ASP A 94 18.63 5.67 3.24
C ASP A 94 18.20 5.34 1.80
N PRO A 95 19.16 5.24 0.85
CA PRO A 95 18.86 4.95 -0.56
C PRO A 95 18.12 3.63 -0.79
N SER A 96 18.29 2.63 0.08
CA SER A 96 17.63 1.32 -0.08
C SER A 96 16.11 1.42 0.00
N ARG A 97 15.59 2.47 0.65
CA ARG A 97 14.15 2.69 0.81
C ARG A 97 13.42 2.89 -0.50
N ASP A 98 14.09 3.40 -1.53
CA ASP A 98 13.47 3.59 -2.85
C ASP A 98 13.09 2.23 -3.46
N TRP A 99 14.01 1.26 -3.39
CA TRP A 99 13.76 -0.10 -3.86
C TRP A 99 12.71 -0.83 -3.03
N GLU A 100 12.75 -0.67 -1.71
CA GLU A 100 11.71 -1.24 -0.84
C GLU A 100 10.33 -0.67 -1.17
N HIS A 101 10.24 0.63 -1.44
CA HIS A 101 8.98 1.29 -1.80
C HIS A 101 8.41 0.72 -3.10
N TRP A 102 9.25 0.48 -4.11
CA TRP A 102 8.87 -0.22 -5.34
C TRP A 102 8.40 -1.65 -5.09
N MET A 103 9.16 -2.41 -4.30
CA MET A 103 8.84 -3.79 -3.95
C MET A 103 7.47 -3.89 -3.26
N TYR A 104 7.22 -3.10 -2.22
CA TYR A 104 5.94 -3.13 -1.51
C TYR A 104 4.79 -2.65 -2.40
N SER A 105 5.01 -1.67 -3.28
CA SER A 105 4.02 -1.22 -4.26
C SER A 105 3.64 -2.33 -5.25
N ALA A 106 4.62 -3.09 -5.75
CA ALA A 106 4.38 -4.24 -6.62
C ALA A 106 3.62 -5.37 -5.88
N LEU A 107 4.03 -5.68 -4.64
CA LEU A 107 3.34 -6.68 -3.80
C LEU A 107 1.88 -6.28 -3.52
N CYS A 108 1.60 -4.99 -3.35
CA CYS A 108 0.23 -4.50 -3.22
C CYS A 108 -0.62 -4.81 -4.47
N LEU A 109 -0.10 -4.51 -5.67
CA LEU A 109 -0.79 -4.79 -6.94
C LEU A 109 -1.04 -6.29 -7.14
N ILE A 110 -0.02 -7.11 -6.87
CA ILE A 110 -0.13 -8.58 -6.96
C ILE A 110 -1.18 -9.09 -5.98
N SER A 111 -1.19 -8.58 -4.75
CA SER A 111 -2.15 -8.99 -3.72
C SER A 111 -3.58 -8.63 -4.10
N LEU A 112 -3.81 -7.43 -4.64
CA LEU A 112 -5.12 -7.03 -5.17
C LEU A 112 -5.57 -7.92 -6.34
N TYR A 113 -4.66 -8.28 -7.23
CA TYR A 113 -4.96 -9.22 -8.31
C TYR A 113 -5.32 -10.60 -7.78
N VAL A 114 -4.60 -11.12 -6.79
CA VAL A 114 -4.93 -12.40 -6.13
C VAL A 114 -6.32 -12.31 -5.48
N ILE A 115 -6.65 -11.23 -4.80
CA ILE A 115 -7.98 -11.01 -4.21
C ILE A 115 -9.07 -11.05 -5.30
N GLU A 116 -8.86 -10.43 -6.47
CA GLU A 116 -9.80 -10.52 -7.60
C GLU A 116 -10.00 -11.96 -8.09
N VAL A 117 -8.93 -12.73 -8.21
CA VAL A 117 -8.99 -14.14 -8.63
C VAL A 117 -9.81 -14.96 -7.63
N LEU A 118 -9.56 -14.77 -6.33
CA LEU A 118 -10.30 -15.45 -5.26
C LEU A 118 -11.79 -15.08 -5.24
N VAL A 119 -12.11 -13.79 -5.39
CA VAL A 119 -13.49 -13.28 -5.45
C VAL A 119 -14.25 -13.76 -6.70
N LYS A 120 -13.57 -13.85 -7.83
CA LYS A 120 -14.19 -14.33 -9.09
C LYS A 120 -14.28 -15.86 -9.15
N GLY A 121 -13.67 -16.59 -8.21
CA GLY A 121 -13.61 -18.04 -8.22
C GLY A 121 -12.87 -18.59 -9.44
N ARG A 122 -11.87 -17.85 -9.95
CA ARG A 122 -11.00 -18.32 -11.04
C ARG A 122 -9.84 -19.12 -10.43
N LEU A 123 -9.35 -20.15 -11.12
CA LEU A 123 -8.26 -21.07 -10.72
C LEU A 123 -8.56 -22.04 -9.56
N ILE A 124 -9.41 -21.68 -8.60
CA ILE A 124 -9.76 -22.53 -7.45
C ILE A 124 -11.28 -22.50 -7.24
N ARG A 125 -11.85 -23.55 -6.66
CA ARG A 125 -13.26 -23.58 -6.27
C ARG A 125 -13.59 -22.34 -5.43
N HIS A 126 -14.57 -21.56 -5.88
CA HIS A 126 -14.92 -20.25 -5.29
C HIS A 126 -15.05 -20.30 -3.76
N GLN A 127 -15.82 -21.24 -3.21
CA GLN A 127 -16.00 -21.39 -1.75
C GLN A 127 -14.69 -21.64 -0.99
N THR A 128 -13.75 -22.37 -1.59
CA THR A 128 -12.43 -22.62 -1.01
C THR A 128 -11.57 -21.36 -1.10
N GLY A 129 -11.59 -20.69 -2.25
CA GLY A 129 -10.88 -19.43 -2.46
C GLY A 129 -11.27 -18.34 -1.45
N LEU A 130 -12.56 -18.20 -1.14
CA LEU A 130 -13.03 -17.20 -0.17
C LEU A 130 -12.46 -17.39 1.24
N ARG A 131 -12.08 -18.61 1.62
CA ARG A 131 -11.45 -18.86 2.93
C ARG A 131 -10.06 -18.24 3.05
N TYR A 132 -9.38 -18.02 1.91
CA TYR A 132 -8.05 -17.42 1.87
C TYR A 132 -8.07 -15.89 1.72
N LEU A 133 -9.26 -15.28 1.54
CA LEU A 133 -9.37 -13.83 1.44
C LEU A 133 -8.78 -13.07 2.65
N PRO A 134 -8.97 -13.51 3.91
CA PRO A 134 -8.36 -12.83 5.06
C PRO A 134 -6.84 -12.84 5.03
N VAL A 135 -6.22 -13.92 4.55
CA VAL A 135 -4.77 -14.00 4.42
C VAL A 135 -4.27 -13.04 3.35
N ALA A 136 -4.89 -13.03 2.17
CA ALA A 136 -4.50 -12.16 1.07
C ALA A 136 -4.69 -10.67 1.41
N THR A 137 -5.80 -10.33 2.06
CA THR A 137 -6.11 -8.94 2.48
C THR A 137 -5.26 -8.47 3.66
N LEU A 138 -4.90 -9.36 4.60
CA LEU A 138 -3.95 -9.04 5.67
C LEU A 138 -2.56 -8.75 5.11
N PHE A 139 -2.09 -9.59 4.17
CA PHE A 139 -0.82 -9.38 3.50
C PHE A 139 -0.80 -8.06 2.69
N LEU A 140 -1.88 -7.77 1.97
CA LEU A 140 -2.06 -6.48 1.29
C LEU A 140 -1.95 -5.31 2.27
N TYR A 141 -2.65 -5.37 3.41
CA TYR A 141 -2.58 -4.34 4.44
C TYR A 141 -1.16 -4.17 4.99
N GLY A 142 -0.45 -5.26 5.28
CA GLY A 142 0.94 -5.22 5.71
C GLY A 142 1.84 -4.51 4.68
N CYS A 143 1.69 -4.83 3.40
CA CYS A 143 2.42 -4.15 2.34
C CYS A 143 2.05 -2.67 2.24
N ALA A 144 0.76 -2.33 2.31
CA ALA A 144 0.27 -0.95 2.27
C ALA A 144 0.80 -0.10 3.43
N TYR A 145 0.86 -0.70 4.63
CA TYR A 145 1.48 -0.10 5.80
C TYR A 145 2.97 0.16 5.55
N MET A 146 3.68 -0.84 5.01
CA MET A 146 5.10 -0.72 4.72
C MET A 146 5.39 0.36 3.67
N VAL A 147 4.56 0.53 2.62
CA VAL A 147 4.69 1.63 1.65
C VAL A 147 4.75 2.99 2.34
N GLY A 148 3.86 3.25 3.32
CA GLY A 148 3.87 4.50 4.08
C GLY A 148 5.07 4.61 5.04
N ARG A 149 5.42 3.50 5.69
CA ARG A 149 6.52 3.42 6.66
C ARG A 149 7.89 3.66 6.01
N VAL A 150 8.15 3.01 4.87
CA VAL A 150 9.40 3.19 4.12
C VAL A 150 9.50 4.60 3.55
N ALA A 151 8.38 5.29 3.34
CA ALA A 151 8.41 6.66 2.83
C ALA A 151 8.91 7.71 3.84
N VAL A 152 8.97 7.35 5.12
CA VAL A 152 9.34 8.27 6.22
C VAL A 152 10.59 7.80 6.96
N PHE A 153 10.63 6.53 7.38
CA PHE A 153 11.65 6.05 8.31
C PHE A 153 12.84 5.40 7.60
N PRO A 154 14.07 5.53 8.11
CA PRO A 154 15.27 4.89 7.56
C PRO A 154 15.25 3.36 7.73
N GLY A 155 15.92 2.65 6.82
CA GLY A 155 15.93 1.19 6.71
C GLY A 155 17.19 0.57 7.27
N SER A 156 17.74 -0.40 6.53
CA SER A 156 18.90 -1.18 6.93
C SER A 156 20.23 -0.48 6.65
N THR A 157 20.23 0.58 5.83
CA THR A 157 21.45 1.30 5.44
C THR A 157 21.31 2.81 5.64
N PRO A 158 21.12 3.30 6.89
CA PRO A 158 20.98 4.73 7.15
C PRO A 158 22.31 5.46 6.99
N GLY A 159 22.31 6.58 6.25
CA GLY A 159 23.46 7.48 6.11
C GLY A 159 24.54 7.03 5.12
N THR A 160 24.29 5.97 4.35
CA THR A 160 25.13 5.53 3.22
C THR A 160 24.71 6.23 1.94
#